data_AF-A0A5J4NXX2-F1
#
_entry.id   AF-A0A5J4NXX2-F1
#
_cell.length_a   1.000
_cell.length_b   1.000
_cell.length_c   1.000
_cell.angle_alpha   90.00
_cell.angle_beta   90.00
_cell.angle_gamma   90.00
#
_symmetry.space_group_name_H-M   'P 1'
#
loop_
_entity.id
_entity.type
_entity.pdbx_description
1 polymer ?
#
loop_
_entity_poly.entity_id
_entity_poly.type
_entity_poly.pdbx_seq_one_letter_code
_entity_poly.pdbx_strand_id
1 'polypeptide(L)'
;LNLRQARYKSDFRPIDTDCSCPCCTRPLSRAFIHASLSGRQVNASAVVSLHNLTYMLGLMRQIREAISVNRFPQFVREFFQRRCYLRKDDQARIEYEGFRPPSWAVDALAKVNIDISDIGLDTEEKFQSEDVEPKRVKSTDCTSF
;
A
#
# COMPACT_ATOMS: atom_id res chain seq x y z
N LEU A 1 2.26 2.14 -5.31
CA LEU A 1 2.00 1.31 -6.52
C LEU A 1 2.65 1.96 -7.76
N ASN A 2 3.72 1.37 -8.32
CA ASN A 2 4.33 1.88 -9.57
C ASN A 2 4.03 0.92 -10.74
N LEU A 3 3.02 1.25 -11.54
CA LEU A 3 2.49 0.40 -12.63
C LEU A 3 3.46 0.22 -13.82
N ARG A 4 4.62 0.89 -13.83
CA ARG A 4 5.68 0.64 -14.83
C ARG A 4 6.58 -0.54 -14.48
N GLN A 5 6.51 -1.04 -13.25
CA GLN A 5 7.34 -2.17 -12.82
C GLN A 5 6.90 -3.46 -13.51
N ALA A 6 7.86 -4.29 -13.93
CA ALA A 6 7.62 -5.53 -14.66
C ALA A 6 6.72 -6.54 -13.91
N ARG A 7 6.70 -6.49 -12.57
CA ARG A 7 5.82 -7.34 -11.73
C ARG A 7 4.33 -7.22 -12.06
N TYR A 8 3.92 -6.10 -12.66
CA TYR A 8 2.52 -5.87 -13.02
C TYR A 8 2.14 -6.39 -14.41
N LYS A 9 3.10 -6.90 -15.20
CA LYS A 9 2.86 -7.39 -16.57
C LYS A 9 1.80 -8.49 -16.66
N SER A 10 1.68 -9.32 -15.62
CA SER A 10 0.70 -10.42 -15.52
C SER A 10 -0.23 -10.28 -14.30
N ASP A 11 -0.35 -9.09 -13.71
CA ASP A 11 -1.28 -8.83 -12.61
C ASP A 11 -2.66 -8.41 -13.18
N PHE A 12 -3.61 -9.34 -13.19
CA PHE A 12 -4.95 -9.12 -13.72
C PHE A 12 -5.92 -8.48 -12.72
N ARG A 13 -5.47 -8.15 -11.51
CA ARG A 13 -6.28 -7.46 -10.50
C ARG A 13 -6.54 -6.00 -10.91
N PRO A 14 -7.63 -5.37 -10.44
CA PRO A 14 -7.84 -3.93 -10.59
C PRO A 14 -6.77 -3.13 -9.84
N ILE A 15 -6.66 -1.83 -10.12
CA ILE A 15 -5.72 -0.94 -9.40
C ILE A 15 -5.96 -1.04 -7.88
N ASP A 16 -7.21 -0.86 -7.47
CA ASP A 16 -7.67 -0.98 -6.09
C ASP A 16 -9.09 -1.57 -6.08
N THR A 17 -9.31 -2.57 -5.22
CA THR A 17 -10.61 -3.26 -5.09
C THR A 17 -11.65 -2.41 -4.38
N ASP A 18 -11.19 -1.48 -3.54
CA ASP A 18 -12.05 -0.65 -2.70
C ASP A 18 -12.39 0.69 -3.39
N CYS A 19 -11.87 0.92 -4.60
CA CYS A 19 -12.04 2.17 -5.32
C CYS A 19 -13.28 2.14 -6.23
N SER A 20 -14.15 3.15 -6.09
CA SER A 20 -15.37 3.29 -6.88
C SER A 20 -15.18 4.02 -8.22
N CYS A 21 -13.93 4.25 -8.67
CA CYS A 21 -13.71 4.98 -9.93
C CYS A 21 -14.16 4.14 -11.14
N PRO A 22 -14.52 4.76 -12.28
CA PRO A 22 -14.94 4.04 -13.49
C PRO A 22 -13.92 2.99 -13.97
N CYS A 23 -12.62 3.23 -13.74
CA CYS A 23 -11.55 2.32 -14.15
C CYS A 23 -11.39 1.09 -13.25
N CYS A 24 -11.77 1.20 -11.98
CA CYS A 24 -11.74 0.07 -11.03
C CYS A 24 -13.06 -0.72 -11.06
N THR A 25 -14.19 -0.04 -11.32
CA THR A 25 -15.52 -0.67 -11.41
C THR A 25 -15.77 -1.37 -12.74
N ARG A 26 -15.27 -0.84 -13.86
CA ARG A 26 -15.16 -1.56 -15.14
C ARG A 26 -13.75 -2.13 -15.15
N PRO A 27 -13.52 -3.41 -14.81
CA PRO A 27 -12.23 -3.90 -14.33
C PRO A 27 -11.14 -3.79 -15.40
N LEU A 28 -10.45 -2.65 -15.46
CA LEU A 28 -9.17 -2.53 -16.15
C LEU A 28 -8.10 -3.14 -15.25
N SER A 29 -7.38 -4.13 -15.77
CA SER A 29 -6.32 -4.79 -15.03
C SER A 29 -5.06 -3.94 -14.93
N ARG A 30 -4.28 -4.16 -13.85
CA ARG A 30 -2.93 -3.57 -13.72
C ARG A 30 -2.03 -3.94 -14.89
N ALA A 31 -2.14 -5.17 -15.41
CA ALA A 31 -1.44 -5.65 -16.61
C ALA A 31 -1.78 -4.85 -17.87
N PHE A 32 -3.07 -4.56 -18.09
CA PHE A 32 -3.49 -3.73 -19.22
C PHE A 32 -2.88 -2.33 -19.12
N ILE A 33 -2.95 -1.71 -17.94
CA ILE A 33 -2.40 -0.36 -17.72
C ILE A 33 -0.87 -0.36 -17.87
N HIS A 34 -0.17 -1.39 -17.39
CA HIS A 34 1.27 -1.56 -17.57
C HIS A 34 1.65 -1.61 -19.06
N ALA A 35 0.93 -2.40 -19.85
CA ALA A 35 1.14 -2.48 -21.30
C ALA A 35 0.86 -1.14 -21.99
N SER A 36 -0.25 -0.47 -21.67
CA SER A 36 -0.61 0.83 -22.27
C SER A 36 0.35 1.96 -21.89
N LEU A 37 0.87 1.98 -20.66
CA LEU A 37 1.92 2.91 -20.22
C LEU A 37 3.24 2.67 -20.96
N SER A 38 3.60 1.41 -21.23
CA SER A 38 4.81 1.06 -21.97
C SER A 38 4.70 1.43 -23.44
N GLY A 39 3.51 1.29 -24.04
CA GLY A 39 3.20 1.72 -25.40
C GLY A 39 2.94 3.23 -25.57
N ARG A 40 3.13 4.04 -24.51
CA ARG A 40 2.91 5.50 -24.48
C ARG A 40 1.53 5.97 -24.98
N GLN A 41 0.50 5.15 -24.77
CA GLN A 41 -0.86 5.55 -25.13
C GLN A 41 -1.38 6.63 -24.15
N VAL A 42 -1.93 7.72 -24.68
CA VAL A 42 -2.43 8.87 -23.88
C VAL A 42 -3.59 8.46 -22.93
N ASN A 43 -4.33 7.41 -23.29
CA ASN A 43 -5.42 6.87 -22.46
C ASN A 43 -4.94 6.38 -21.08
N ALA A 44 -3.70 5.89 -20.96
CA ALA A 44 -3.20 5.26 -19.75
C ALA A 44 -2.92 6.30 -18.64
N SER A 45 -2.35 7.45 -19.01
CA SER A 45 -2.13 8.54 -18.05
C SER A 45 -3.46 9.14 -17.59
N ALA A 46 -4.45 9.28 -18.48
CA ALA A 46 -5.78 9.74 -18.12
C ALA A 46 -6.49 8.80 -17.12
N VAL A 47 -6.40 7.49 -17.34
CA VAL A 47 -6.94 6.46 -16.43
C VAL A 47 -6.30 6.56 -15.03
N VAL A 48 -4.98 6.68 -14.97
CA VAL A 48 -4.25 6.81 -13.70
C VAL A 48 -4.64 8.12 -12.98
N SER A 49 -4.70 9.24 -13.71
CA SER A 49 -5.11 10.53 -13.15
C SER A 49 -6.54 10.48 -12.60
N LEU A 50 -7.47 9.83 -13.30
CA LEU A 50 -8.86 9.67 -12.85
C LEU A 50 -8.93 8.84 -11.55
N HIS A 51 -8.19 7.75 -11.46
CA HIS A 51 -8.09 6.95 -10.23
C HIS A 51 -7.53 7.78 -9.07
N ASN A 52 -6.40 8.46 -9.28
CA ASN A 52 -5.76 9.29 -8.26
C ASN A 52 -6.68 10.41 -7.76
N LEU A 53 -7.37 11.09 -8.66
CA LEU A 53 -8.31 12.15 -8.31
C LEU A 53 -9.48 11.61 -7.48
N THR A 54 -10.08 10.49 -7.91
CA THR A 54 -11.18 9.85 -7.18
C THR A 54 -10.76 9.45 -5.77
N TYR A 55 -9.55 8.88 -5.64
CA TYR A 55 -8.98 8.54 -4.35
C TYR A 55 -8.78 9.77 -3.46
N MET A 56 -8.15 10.84 -3.96
CA MET A 56 -7.91 12.06 -3.18
C MET A 56 -9.22 12.72 -2.72
N LEU A 57 -10.22 12.81 -3.61
CA LEU A 57 -11.54 13.35 -3.28
C LEU A 57 -12.24 12.50 -2.22
N GLY A 58 -12.15 11.17 -2.34
CA GLY A 58 -12.69 10.22 -1.36
C GLY A 58 -12.02 10.35 0.01
N LEU A 59 -10.69 10.45 0.05
CA LEU A 59 -9.92 10.65 1.27
C LEU A 59 -10.31 11.96 1.98
N MET A 60 -10.38 13.06 1.24
CA MET A 60 -10.77 14.36 1.80
C MET A 60 -12.22 14.35 2.31
N ARG A 61 -13.11 13.61 1.67
CA ARG A 61 -14.49 13.41 2.17
C ARG A 61 -14.49 12.66 3.50
N GLN A 62 -13.75 11.56 3.60
CA GLN A 62 -13.65 10.78 4.84
C GLN A 62 -13.05 11.60 6.00
N ILE A 63 -12.03 12.43 5.72
CA ILE A 63 -11.46 13.36 6.70
C ILE A 63 -12.53 14.33 7.21
N ARG A 64 -13.27 14.99 6.30
CA ARG A 64 -14.32 15.94 6.69
C ARG A 64 -15.40 15.28 7.53
N GLU A 65 -15.84 14.08 7.14
CA GLU A 65 -16.85 13.33 7.89
C GLU A 65 -16.34 12.95 9.30
N ALA A 66 -15.08 12.51 9.41
CA ALA A 66 -14.47 12.18 10.69
C ALA A 66 -14.38 13.39 11.63
N ILE A 67 -14.11 14.58 11.08
CA ILE A 67 -14.14 15.84 11.84
C ILE A 67 -15.57 16.16 12.29
N SER A 68 -16.57 16.06 11.41
CA SER A 68 -17.97 16.38 11.74
C SER A 68 -18.55 15.52 12.86
N VAL A 69 -18.09 14.28 13.01
CA VAL A 69 -18.55 13.37 14.07
C VAL A 69 -17.53 13.20 15.21
N ASN A 70 -16.57 14.12 15.34
CA ASN A 70 -15.55 14.16 16.40
C ASN A 70 -14.69 12.87 16.53
N ARG A 71 -14.49 12.14 15.44
CA ARG A 71 -13.67 10.90 15.39
C ARG A 71 -12.37 11.05 14.61
N PHE A 72 -11.90 12.29 14.39
CA PHE A 72 -10.71 12.55 13.59
C PHE A 72 -9.43 11.87 14.11
N PRO A 73 -9.10 11.88 15.43
CA PRO A 73 -7.93 11.16 15.94
C PRO A 73 -7.97 9.65 15.64
N GLN A 74 -9.15 9.03 15.77
CA GLN A 74 -9.35 7.62 15.43
C GLN A 74 -9.16 7.37 13.93
N PHE A 75 -9.69 8.25 13.07
CA PHE A 75 -9.48 8.17 11.64
C PHE A 75 -7.99 8.21 11.25
N VAL A 76 -7.21 9.10 11.87
CA VAL A 76 -5.76 9.20 11.64
C VAL A 76 -5.06 7.90 12.04
N ARG A 77 -5.39 7.34 13.21
CA ARG A 77 -4.83 6.07 13.68
C ARG A 77 -5.16 4.93 12.70
N GLU A 78 -6.41 4.79 12.29
CA GLU A 78 -6.81 3.80 11.28
C GLU A 78 -6.10 4.01 9.92
N PHE A 79 -5.90 5.26 9.51
CA PHE A 79 -5.22 5.61 8.26
C PHE A 79 -3.77 5.11 8.24
N PHE A 80 -3.03 5.35 9.33
CA PHE A 80 -1.65 4.89 9.48
C PHE A 80 -1.59 3.39 9.70
N GLN A 81 -2.45 2.81 10.53
CA GLN A 81 -2.52 1.36 10.73
C GLN A 81 -2.67 0.62 9.38
N ARG A 82 -3.64 1.00 8.55
CA ARG A 82 -3.86 0.34 7.24
C ARG A 82 -2.67 0.44 6.27
N ARG A 83 -1.74 1.39 6.47
CA ARG A 83 -0.61 1.67 5.57
C ARG A 83 0.75 1.26 6.13
N CYS A 84 0.91 1.24 7.45
CA CYS A 84 2.10 0.78 8.17
C CYS A 84 2.03 -0.73 8.45
N TYR A 85 0.84 -1.34 8.52
CA TYR A 85 0.72 -2.81 8.61
C TYR A 85 0.98 -3.48 7.26
N LEU A 86 2.17 -4.09 7.14
CA LEU A 86 2.49 -5.05 6.10
C LEU A 86 1.68 -6.33 6.31
N ARG A 87 0.79 -6.65 5.36
CA ARG A 87 0.40 -8.03 5.11
C ARG A 87 1.50 -8.66 4.26
N LYS A 88 2.11 -9.76 4.72
CA LYS A 88 3.21 -10.51 4.06
C LYS A 88 2.94 -10.77 2.55
N ASP A 89 1.67 -10.79 2.16
CA ASP A 89 1.19 -11.19 0.83
C ASP A 89 1.15 -10.05 -0.21
N ASP A 90 1.14 -8.77 0.21
CA ASP A 90 0.86 -7.61 -0.66
C ASP A 90 1.95 -6.52 -0.59
N GLN A 91 3.17 -6.86 -1.03
CA GLN A 91 4.28 -5.90 -1.27
C GLN A 91 3.94 -4.77 -2.27
N ALA A 92 2.71 -4.71 -2.80
CA ALA A 92 2.22 -3.68 -3.70
C ALA A 92 1.71 -2.41 -2.98
N ARG A 93 1.38 -2.50 -1.67
CA ARG A 93 0.84 -1.39 -0.85
C ARG A 93 1.88 -0.66 0.01
N ILE A 94 3.18 -0.96 -0.13
CA ILE A 94 4.26 -0.28 0.60
C ILE A 94 4.33 1.18 0.13
N GLU A 95 3.82 2.10 0.95
CA GLU A 95 3.91 3.56 0.75
C GLU A 95 4.99 4.19 1.66
N TYR A 96 5.33 3.54 2.79
CA TYR A 96 6.34 3.98 3.75
C TYR A 96 7.41 2.89 3.98
N GLU A 97 8.66 3.30 4.24
CA GLU A 97 9.74 2.40 4.62
C GLU A 97 9.54 1.90 6.05
N GLY A 98 9.05 0.67 6.21
CA GLY A 98 8.97 -0.02 7.49
C GLY A 98 7.57 -0.14 8.10
N PHE A 99 7.51 -0.79 9.27
CA PHE A 99 6.28 -1.12 10.00
C PHE A 99 5.76 0.03 10.88
N ARG A 100 6.42 1.20 10.87
CA ARG A 100 6.13 2.33 11.74
C ARG A 100 5.80 3.59 10.95
N PRO A 101 4.99 4.50 11.50
CA PRO A 101 4.82 5.84 10.94
C PRO A 101 6.17 6.59 10.92
N PRO A 102 6.40 7.48 9.93
CA PRO A 102 7.63 8.27 9.88
C PRO A 102 7.68 9.27 11.04
N SER A 103 8.89 9.53 11.58
CA SER A 103 9.09 10.37 12.77
C SER A 103 8.47 11.76 12.65
N TRP A 104 8.62 12.42 11.50
CA TRP A 104 8.03 13.74 11.26
C TRP A 104 6.50 13.77 11.43
N ALA A 105 5.81 12.67 11.11
CA ALA A 105 4.36 12.58 11.23
C ALA A 105 3.95 12.37 12.68
N VAL A 106 4.70 11.56 13.42
CA VAL A 106 4.53 11.38 14.88
C VAL A 106 4.70 12.73 15.58
N ASP A 107 5.77 13.44 15.28
CA ASP A 107 6.09 14.74 15.89
C ASP A 107 5.02 15.80 15.56
N ALA A 108 4.54 15.83 14.32
CA ALA A 108 3.52 16.79 13.89
C ALA A 108 2.17 16.52 14.56
N LEU A 109 1.77 15.25 14.68
CA LEU A 109 0.49 14.86 15.27
C LEU A 109 0.49 14.93 16.80
N ALA A 110 1.63 14.66 17.44
CA ALA A 110 1.79 14.83 18.88
C ALA A 110 1.53 16.28 19.32
N LYS A 111 1.93 17.28 18.52
CA LYS A 111 1.67 18.70 18.80
C LYS A 111 0.18 19.07 18.83
N VAL A 112 -0.66 18.28 18.17
CA VAL A 112 -2.13 18.46 18.16
C VAL A 112 -2.84 17.41 19.02
N ASN A 113 -2.12 16.78 19.97
CA ASN A 113 -2.63 15.76 20.87
C ASN A 113 -3.17 14.49 20.17
N ILE A 114 -2.60 14.12 19.02
CA ILE A 114 -2.91 12.87 18.33
C ILE A 114 -1.67 11.98 18.42
N ASP A 115 -1.71 10.94 19.25
CA ASP A 115 -0.63 9.98 19.38
C ASP A 115 -0.82 8.81 18.38
N ILE A 116 0.27 8.52 17.66
CA ILE A 116 0.39 7.43 16.67
C ILE A 116 1.68 6.63 16.86
N SER A 117 2.45 6.90 17.91
CA SER A 117 3.77 6.30 18.17
C SER A 117 3.71 4.80 18.46
N ASP A 118 2.55 4.34 18.93
CA ASP A 118 2.26 2.95 19.29
C ASP A 118 1.95 2.05 18.08
N ILE A 119 1.72 2.63 16.91
CA ILE A 119 1.39 1.88 15.68
C ILE A 119 2.62 1.07 15.23
N GLY A 120 2.51 -0.25 15.29
CA GLY A 120 3.51 -1.20 14.81
C GLY A 120 4.38 -1.86 15.89
N LEU A 121 4.25 -1.48 17.17
CA LEU A 121 5.05 -2.03 18.27
C LEU A 121 4.84 -3.54 18.49
N ASP A 122 3.59 -4.03 18.39
CA ASP A 122 3.23 -5.45 18.56
C ASP A 122 3.89 -6.40 17.52
N THR A 123 4.50 -5.83 16.47
CA THR A 123 5.06 -6.58 15.34
C THR A 123 6.54 -6.90 15.53
N GLU A 124 7.30 -6.11 16.31
CA GLU A 124 8.70 -6.45 16.61
C GLU A 124 8.80 -7.72 17.46
N GLU A 125 7.89 -7.91 18.42
CA GLU A 125 7.84 -9.13 19.25
C GLU A 125 7.45 -10.38 18.46
N LYS A 126 6.57 -10.23 17.44
CA LYS A 126 6.21 -11.33 16.52
C LYS A 126 7.27 -11.63 15.46
N PHE A 127 8.02 -10.62 15.02
CA PHE A 127 9.10 -10.82 14.04
C PHE A 127 10.32 -11.49 14.70
N GLN A 128 10.64 -11.15 15.95
CA GLN A 128 11.73 -11.77 16.71
C GLN A 128 11.46 -13.23 17.11
N SER A 129 10.20 -13.69 17.13
CA SER A 129 9.84 -15.08 17.50
C SER A 129 9.77 -16.05 16.31
N GLU A 130 9.78 -15.57 15.07
CA GLU A 130 9.76 -16.42 13.86
C GLU A 130 11.16 -16.66 13.23
N ASP A 131 12.20 -15.95 13.67
CA ASP A 131 13.59 -16.14 13.22
C ASP A 131 14.33 -17.21 14.04
N VAL A 132 13.90 -18.48 13.98
CA VAL A 132 14.75 -19.62 14.39
C VAL A 132 14.78 -20.70 13.29
N GLU A 133 16.02 -20.89 12.81
CA GLU A 133 16.60 -21.95 11.96
C GLU A 133 16.62 -21.77 10.43
N PRO A 134 17.82 -21.52 9.84
CA PRO A 134 18.01 -21.67 8.41
C PRO A 134 18.05 -23.16 8.05
N LYS A 135 17.01 -23.63 7.34
CA LYS A 135 17.07 -24.95 6.67
C LYS A 135 18.15 -24.91 5.59
N ARG A 136 19.32 -25.47 5.92
CA ARG A 136 20.44 -25.73 5.03
C ARG A 136 19.99 -26.67 3.90
N VAL A 137 19.64 -26.10 2.74
CA VAL A 137 19.41 -26.88 1.52
C VAL A 137 20.79 -27.37 1.05
N LYS A 138 20.99 -28.68 1.08
CA LYS A 138 22.20 -29.32 0.54
C LYS A 138 22.22 -29.10 -0.97
N SER A 139 23.24 -28.40 -1.46
CA SER A 139 23.63 -28.43 -2.86
C SER A 139 24.15 -29.82 -3.18
N THR A 140 23.40 -30.61 -3.95
CA THR A 140 23.98 -31.75 -4.65
C THR A 140 24.45 -31.28 -6.00
N ASP A 141 25.76 -31.39 -6.18
CA ASP A 141 26.50 -31.20 -7.42
C ASP A 141 25.85 -31.95 -8.58
N CYS A 142 25.70 -31.25 -9.71
CA CYS A 142 25.38 -31.87 -10.99
C CYS A 142 26.61 -31.70 -11.89
N THR A 143 27.59 -32.57 -11.70
CA THR A 143 28.72 -32.78 -12.61
C THR A 143 28.36 -33.86 -13.64
N SER A 144 28.50 -33.50 -14.92
CA SER A 144 28.88 -34.36 -16.07
C SER A 144 28.11 -35.66 -16.32
N PHE A 145 27.38 -35.73 -17.44
CA PHE A 145 27.72 -36.54 -18.64
C PHE A 145 26.89 -36.07 -19.84
#